data_AF-A0A2H2ZI62-F1
#
_entry.id   AF-A0A2H2ZI62-F1
#
_cell.length_a   1.000
_cell.length_b   1.000
_cell.length_c   1.000
_cell.angle_alpha   90.00
_cell.angle_beta   90.00
_cell.angle_gamma   90.00
#
_symmetry.space_group_name_H-M   'P 1'
#
loop_
_entity.id
_entity.type
_entity.pdbx_description
1 polymer ?
#
loop_
_entity_poly.entity_id
_entity_poly.type
_entity_poly.pdbx_seq_one_letter_code
_entity_poly.pdbx_strand_id
1 'polypeptide(L)'
;MLAHPTGRRILRQRPRISSKTMSLPALRALPPKSVGRAYASWLDREGVSPDTRSPVRYIDDEECAYVMQRYRECHDFYHALTGLPTVREGEVALKAFEFANTLLPMTGLSMLAVATLKPAERRRFFSVYMPWAVKNGVRSQDIINVFWEEQLERDVDDLRRELGIEQPPDLREIRKREKEEKKRLKEMREKGM
;
A
#
# COMPACT_ATOMS: atom_id res chain seq x y z
N MET A 1 -14.88 -2.40 -11.46
CA MET A 1 -14.16 -1.91 -12.67
C MET A 1 -15.09 -1.55 -13.83
N LEU A 2 -15.93 -2.45 -14.35
CA LEU A 2 -16.80 -2.17 -15.52
C LEU A 2 -17.74 -0.95 -15.36
N ALA A 3 -18.20 -0.67 -14.13
CA ALA A 3 -19.02 0.50 -13.83
C ALA A 3 -18.26 1.84 -14.01
N HIS A 4 -16.93 1.84 -13.87
CA HIS A 4 -16.10 3.04 -13.92
C HIS A 4 -15.49 3.26 -15.32
N PRO A 5 -15.50 4.48 -15.90
CA PRO A 5 -14.94 4.73 -17.22
C PRO A 5 -13.44 4.39 -17.32
N THR A 6 -12.64 4.77 -16.32
CA THR A 6 -11.23 4.39 -16.26
C THR A 6 -11.04 2.88 -16.11
N GLY A 7 -11.92 2.21 -15.34
CA GLY A 7 -11.89 0.76 -15.20
C GLY A 7 -12.11 0.06 -16.55
N ARG A 8 -13.09 0.50 -17.34
CA ARG A 8 -13.30 -0.01 -18.72
C ARG A 8 -12.11 0.23 -19.64
N ARG A 9 -11.46 1.40 -19.54
CA ARG A 9 -10.23 1.69 -20.31
C ARG A 9 -9.11 0.71 -19.94
N ILE A 10 -8.89 0.49 -18.65
CA ILE A 10 -7.89 -0.47 -18.14
C ILE A 10 -8.18 -1.89 -18.64
N LEU A 11 -9.43 -2.37 -18.54
CA LEU A 11 -9.81 -3.71 -18.99
C LEU A 11 -9.65 -3.90 -20.51
N ARG A 12 -9.83 -2.83 -21.29
CA ARG A 12 -9.63 -2.85 -22.75
C ARG A 12 -8.15 -2.83 -23.13
N GLN A 13 -7.36 -1.93 -22.54
CA GLN A 13 -5.95 -1.72 -22.92
C GLN A 13 -5.01 -2.75 -22.29
N ARG A 14 -5.44 -3.35 -21.18
CA ARG A 14 -4.72 -4.33 -20.40
C ARG A 14 -3.25 -3.97 -20.08
N PRO A 15 -2.95 -2.73 -19.64
CA PRO A 15 -1.58 -2.34 -19.32
C PRO A 15 -1.00 -3.17 -18.16
N ARG A 16 0.33 -3.37 -18.19
CA ARG A 16 1.10 -4.17 -17.23
C ARG A 16 2.13 -3.32 -16.53
N ILE A 17 2.32 -3.55 -15.24
CA ILE A 17 3.30 -2.82 -14.42
C ILE A 17 4.45 -3.76 -14.12
N SER A 18 5.62 -3.44 -14.69
CA SER A 18 6.87 -4.17 -14.53
C SER A 18 8.05 -3.22 -14.81
N SER A 19 9.28 -3.62 -14.51
CA SER A 19 10.46 -2.82 -14.88
C SER A 19 10.62 -2.65 -16.40
N LYS A 20 10.04 -3.55 -17.21
CA LYS A 20 10.06 -3.47 -18.67
C LYS A 20 9.15 -2.38 -19.22
N THR A 21 8.01 -2.17 -18.57
CA THR A 21 7.01 -1.18 -18.98
C THR A 21 7.19 0.15 -18.24
N MET A 22 7.91 0.15 -17.12
CA MET A 22 8.13 1.33 -16.29
C MET A 22 9.58 1.38 -15.79
N SER A 23 10.36 2.30 -16.36
CA SER A 23 11.79 2.46 -16.04
C SER A 23 11.99 3.06 -14.65
N LEU A 24 12.48 2.26 -13.69
CA LEU A 24 12.81 2.75 -12.34
C LEU A 24 13.83 3.90 -12.36
N PRO A 25 14.90 3.89 -13.18
CA PRO A 25 15.77 5.06 -13.32
C PRO A 25 15.03 6.33 -13.75
N ALA A 26 14.08 6.22 -14.69
CA ALA A 26 13.27 7.35 -15.12
C ALA A 26 12.35 7.85 -13.99
N LEU A 27 11.70 6.94 -13.25
CA LEU A 27 10.89 7.31 -12.09
C LEU A 27 11.71 8.02 -11.00
N ARG A 28 12.95 7.58 -10.77
CA ARG A 28 13.87 8.27 -9.87
C ARG A 28 14.23 9.66 -10.39
N ALA A 29 14.28 9.90 -11.69
CA ALA A 29 14.58 11.23 -12.22
C ALA A 29 13.40 12.22 -12.14
N LEU A 30 12.18 11.75 -11.85
CA LEU A 30 11.00 12.60 -11.75
C LEU A 30 11.06 13.58 -10.55
N PRO A 31 10.26 14.67 -10.58
CA PRO A 31 10.23 15.65 -9.51
C PRO A 31 9.99 15.03 -8.12
N PRO A 32 10.59 15.56 -7.03
CA PRO A 32 10.49 15.02 -5.68
C PRO A 32 9.07 14.70 -5.19
N LYS A 33 8.07 15.48 -5.61
CA LYS A 33 6.67 15.32 -5.23
C LYS A 33 5.84 14.48 -6.19
N SER A 34 6.42 13.93 -7.25
CA SER A 34 5.64 13.14 -8.20
C SER A 34 5.29 11.76 -7.64
N VAL A 35 4.19 11.17 -8.14
CA VAL A 35 3.77 9.80 -7.80
C VAL A 35 4.87 8.79 -8.14
N GLY A 36 5.49 8.93 -9.31
CA GLY A 36 6.55 8.03 -9.77
C GLY A 36 7.81 8.13 -8.90
N ARG A 37 8.20 9.34 -8.48
CA ARG A 37 9.32 9.53 -7.56
C ARG A 37 8.99 8.99 -6.15
N ALA A 38 7.77 9.19 -5.67
CA ALA A 38 7.32 8.61 -4.40
C ALA A 38 7.33 7.07 -4.43
N TYR A 39 6.85 6.48 -5.52
CA TYR A 39 6.88 5.04 -5.76
C TYR A 39 8.31 4.48 -5.79
N ALA A 40 9.20 5.06 -6.61
CA ALA A 40 10.59 4.64 -6.67
C ALA A 40 11.32 4.79 -5.32
N SER A 41 11.08 5.89 -4.60
CA SER A 41 11.66 6.10 -3.27
C SER A 41 11.17 5.07 -2.26
N TRP A 42 9.89 4.66 -2.35
CA TRP A 42 9.34 3.61 -1.50
C TRP A 42 9.95 2.24 -1.83
N LEU A 43 10.06 1.89 -3.11
CA LEU A 43 10.73 0.65 -3.55
C LEU A 43 12.17 0.57 -3.03
N ASP A 44 12.93 1.66 -3.17
CA ASP A 44 14.31 1.75 -2.71
C ASP A 44 14.41 1.60 -1.18
N ARG A 45 13.44 2.17 -0.44
CA ARG A 45 13.39 2.07 1.03
C ARG A 45 13.03 0.67 1.52
N GLU A 46 12.13 -0.02 0.83
CA GLU A 46 11.69 -1.36 1.23
C GLU A 46 12.55 -2.48 0.61
N GLY A 47 13.44 -2.15 -0.33
CA GLY A 47 14.34 -3.11 -0.98
C GLY A 47 13.61 -4.10 -1.90
N VAL A 48 12.51 -3.67 -2.52
CA VAL A 48 11.66 -4.50 -3.39
C VAL A 48 11.64 -4.00 -4.83
N SER A 49 11.15 -4.83 -5.76
CA SER A 49 11.05 -4.51 -7.19
C SER A 49 9.65 -4.89 -7.73
N PRO A 50 9.10 -4.12 -8.69
CA PRO A 50 7.83 -4.46 -9.35
C PRO A 50 7.84 -5.84 -10.01
N ASP A 51 9.00 -6.37 -10.38
CA ASP A 51 9.12 -7.66 -11.06
C ASP A 51 8.97 -8.87 -10.13
N THR A 52 8.92 -8.64 -8.81
CA THR A 52 8.80 -9.73 -7.82
C THR A 52 7.40 -10.36 -7.81
N ARG A 53 6.42 -9.78 -8.53
CA ARG A 53 5.02 -10.21 -8.53
C ARG A 53 4.81 -11.42 -9.43
N SER A 54 4.57 -12.58 -8.82
CA SER A 54 4.31 -13.82 -9.55
C SER A 54 3.01 -13.74 -10.37
N PRO A 55 2.98 -14.35 -11.57
CA PRO A 55 1.75 -14.49 -12.35
C PRO A 55 0.63 -15.16 -11.56
N VAL A 56 -0.59 -14.65 -11.70
CA VAL A 56 -1.82 -15.28 -11.21
C VAL A 56 -2.04 -16.59 -11.98
N ARG A 57 -2.48 -17.61 -11.24
CA ARG A 57 -2.83 -18.94 -11.75
C ARG A 57 -4.18 -19.33 -11.17
N TYR A 58 -4.83 -20.33 -11.77
CA TYR A 58 -6.09 -20.91 -11.29
C TYR A 58 -7.28 -19.95 -11.31
N ILE A 59 -7.36 -19.09 -12.34
CA ILE A 59 -8.54 -18.28 -12.64
C ILE A 59 -8.86 -18.51 -14.12
N ASP A 60 -10.02 -19.11 -14.38
CA ASP A 60 -10.40 -19.52 -15.74
C ASP A 60 -10.88 -18.34 -16.59
N ASP A 61 -11.60 -17.40 -15.98
CA ASP A 61 -12.04 -16.19 -16.67
C ASP A 61 -10.85 -15.24 -16.90
N GLU A 62 -10.58 -14.96 -18.17
CA GLU A 62 -9.41 -14.21 -18.60
C GLU A 62 -9.43 -12.76 -18.09
N GLU A 63 -10.60 -12.13 -18.07
CA GLU A 63 -10.75 -10.76 -17.56
C GLU A 63 -10.51 -10.72 -16.04
N CYS A 64 -11.10 -11.64 -15.28
CA CYS A 64 -10.84 -11.79 -13.84
C CYS A 64 -9.37 -12.10 -13.56
N ALA A 65 -8.74 -12.97 -14.36
CA ALA A 65 -7.32 -13.27 -14.24
C ALA A 65 -6.48 -12.00 -14.43
N TYR A 66 -6.82 -11.18 -15.44
CA TYR A 66 -6.19 -9.89 -15.66
C TYR A 66 -6.41 -8.91 -14.49
N VAL A 67 -7.64 -8.78 -13.99
CA VAL A 67 -7.98 -7.91 -12.85
C VAL A 67 -7.14 -8.27 -11.63
N MET A 68 -7.08 -9.56 -11.29
CA MET A 68 -6.33 -10.04 -10.14
C MET A 68 -4.83 -9.88 -10.33
N GLN A 69 -4.33 -10.05 -11.54
CA GLN A 69 -2.94 -9.82 -11.87
C GLN A 69 -2.56 -8.35 -11.75
N ARG A 70 -3.35 -7.45 -12.35
CA ARG A 70 -3.11 -6.00 -12.24
C ARG A 70 -3.19 -5.54 -10.79
N TYR A 71 -4.16 -6.03 -10.02
CA TYR A 71 -4.25 -5.76 -8.59
C TYR A 71 -2.94 -6.11 -7.85
N ARG A 72 -2.34 -7.28 -8.13
CA ARG A 72 -1.04 -7.66 -7.55
C ARG A 72 0.10 -6.75 -7.98
N GLU A 73 0.12 -6.32 -9.24
CA GLU A 73 1.15 -5.44 -9.77
C GLU A 73 1.04 -4.01 -9.25
N CYS A 74 -0.19 -3.54 -8.99
CA CYS A 74 -0.44 -2.22 -8.42
C CYS A 74 -0.26 -2.17 -6.90
N HIS A 75 -0.11 -3.31 -6.23
CA HIS A 75 -0.07 -3.39 -4.77
C HIS A 75 1.02 -2.51 -4.14
N ASP A 76 2.20 -2.46 -4.77
CA ASP A 76 3.31 -1.62 -4.33
C ASP A 76 2.99 -0.12 -4.46
N PHE A 77 2.14 0.28 -5.42
CA PHE A 77 1.66 1.66 -5.50
C PHE A 77 0.76 2.00 -4.31
N TYR A 78 -0.05 1.06 -3.83
CA TYR A 78 -0.90 1.31 -2.66
C TYR A 78 -0.05 1.52 -1.40
N HIS A 79 1.02 0.73 -1.25
CA HIS A 79 1.99 0.98 -0.20
C HIS A 79 2.69 2.34 -0.35
N ALA A 80 3.16 2.70 -1.54
CA ALA A 80 3.82 3.98 -1.77
C ALA A 80 2.88 5.18 -1.53
N LEU A 81 1.62 5.07 -1.95
CA LEU A 81 0.62 6.10 -1.77
C LEU A 81 0.30 6.31 -0.29
N THR A 82 0.15 5.23 0.47
CA THR A 82 -0.17 5.28 1.91
C THR A 82 1.06 5.51 2.78
N GLY A 83 2.25 5.10 2.35
CA GLY A 83 3.49 5.13 3.13
C GLY A 83 3.70 3.90 4.02
N LEU A 84 2.79 2.92 4.00
CA LEU A 84 2.89 1.71 4.81
C LEU A 84 4.07 0.84 4.34
N PRO A 85 4.92 0.34 5.26
CA PRO A 85 6.04 -0.53 4.92
C PRO A 85 5.60 -2.00 4.70
N THR A 86 6.50 -2.83 4.15
CA THR A 86 6.25 -4.27 3.88
C THR A 86 6.46 -5.18 5.09
N VAL A 87 6.67 -4.61 6.28
CA VAL A 87 6.69 -5.40 7.52
C VAL A 87 5.29 -5.93 7.81
N ARG A 88 5.18 -7.09 8.49
CA ARG A 88 3.87 -7.76 8.74
C ARG A 88 2.76 -6.83 9.23
N GLU A 89 3.05 -5.92 10.16
CA GLU A 89 2.05 -4.96 10.67
C GLU A 89 1.58 -3.98 9.58
N GLY A 90 2.48 -3.51 8.72
CA GLY A 90 2.15 -2.62 7.60
C GLY A 90 1.39 -3.35 6.48
N GLU A 91 1.76 -4.60 6.20
CA GLU A 91 1.04 -5.48 5.26
C GLU A 91 -0.40 -5.71 5.72
N VAL A 92 -0.62 -6.07 6.99
CA VAL A 92 -1.96 -6.31 7.53
C VAL A 92 -2.79 -5.01 7.53
N ALA A 93 -2.17 -3.87 7.86
CA ALA A 93 -2.82 -2.56 7.76
C ALA A 93 -3.26 -2.23 6.33
N LEU A 94 -2.39 -2.47 5.33
CA LEU A 94 -2.73 -2.22 3.94
C LEU A 94 -3.83 -3.17 3.45
N LYS A 95 -3.79 -4.46 3.83
CA LYS A 95 -4.84 -5.44 3.47
C LYS A 95 -6.20 -5.04 4.03
N ALA A 96 -6.24 -4.45 5.23
CA ALA A 96 -7.47 -3.91 5.78
C ALA A 96 -8.02 -2.75 4.93
N PHE A 97 -7.15 -1.86 4.45
CA PHE A 97 -7.54 -0.77 3.55
C PHE A 97 -8.01 -1.31 2.19
N GLU A 98 -7.26 -2.24 1.60
CA GLU A 98 -7.63 -2.88 0.32
C GLU A 98 -8.95 -3.62 0.44
N PHE A 99 -9.22 -4.31 1.56
CA PHE A 99 -10.50 -4.96 1.79
C PHE A 99 -11.64 -3.95 1.89
N ALA A 100 -11.47 -2.89 2.69
CA ALA A 100 -12.48 -1.84 2.82
C ALA A 100 -12.78 -1.12 1.49
N ASN A 101 -11.78 -0.98 0.60
CA ASN A 101 -11.96 -0.32 -0.69
C ASN A 101 -12.45 -1.24 -1.82
N THR A 102 -11.96 -2.47 -1.90
CA THR A 102 -12.20 -3.36 -3.05
C THR A 102 -13.15 -4.52 -2.76
N LEU A 103 -13.37 -4.84 -1.48
CA LEU A 103 -14.12 -6.00 -1.00
C LEU A 103 -13.62 -7.36 -1.53
N LEU A 104 -12.40 -7.42 -2.07
CA LEU A 104 -11.82 -8.68 -2.54
C LEU A 104 -11.66 -9.66 -1.36
N PRO A 105 -12.24 -10.88 -1.41
CA PRO A 105 -12.22 -11.79 -0.27
C PRO A 105 -10.82 -12.11 0.27
N MET A 106 -9.83 -12.22 -0.63
CA MET A 106 -8.45 -12.56 -0.27
C MET A 106 -7.77 -11.49 0.59
N THR A 107 -8.14 -10.21 0.45
CA THR A 107 -7.58 -9.14 1.30
C THR A 107 -8.17 -9.21 2.69
N GLY A 108 -9.46 -9.53 2.80
CA GLY A 108 -10.13 -9.81 4.06
C GLY A 108 -9.52 -11.02 4.79
N LEU A 109 -9.31 -12.13 4.09
CA LEU A 109 -8.65 -13.32 4.64
C LEU A 109 -7.22 -13.03 5.11
N SER A 110 -6.49 -12.18 4.37
CA SER A 110 -5.13 -11.79 4.75
C SER A 110 -5.07 -11.03 6.08
N MET A 111 -6.15 -10.34 6.48
CA MET A 111 -6.21 -9.67 7.78
C MET A 111 -6.13 -10.63 8.97
N LEU A 112 -6.46 -11.92 8.80
CA LEU A 112 -6.33 -12.92 9.86
C LEU A 112 -4.88 -13.05 10.37
N ALA A 113 -3.89 -12.64 9.57
CA ALA A 113 -2.51 -12.55 9.99
C ALA A 113 -2.29 -11.59 11.18
N VAL A 114 -3.26 -10.72 11.52
CA VAL A 114 -3.28 -9.92 12.76
C VAL A 114 -3.11 -10.78 14.01
N ALA A 115 -3.59 -12.03 14.00
CA ALA A 115 -3.46 -12.98 15.10
C ALA A 115 -1.99 -13.37 15.36
N THR A 116 -1.11 -13.21 14.37
CA THR A 116 0.32 -13.56 14.46
C THR A 116 1.20 -12.38 14.88
N LEU A 117 0.62 -11.18 15.06
CA LEU A 117 1.34 -9.98 15.45
C LEU A 117 1.71 -9.99 16.93
N LYS A 118 2.78 -9.28 17.30
CA LYS A 118 3.14 -9.09 18.71
C LYS A 118 2.05 -8.28 19.42
N PRO A 119 1.86 -8.42 20.76
CA PRO A 119 0.81 -7.70 21.48
C PRO A 119 0.82 -6.18 21.28
N ALA A 120 2.00 -5.55 21.18
CA ALA A 120 2.11 -4.11 20.90
C ALA A 120 1.67 -3.74 19.46
N GLU A 121 2.08 -4.55 18.48
CA GLU A 121 1.70 -4.39 17.06
C GLU A 121 0.20 -4.59 16.88
N ARG A 122 -0.38 -5.62 17.52
CA ARG A 122 -1.82 -5.88 17.52
C ARG A 122 -2.62 -4.72 18.13
N ARG A 123 -2.15 -4.16 19.26
CA ARG A 123 -2.80 -2.98 19.87
C ARG A 123 -2.81 -1.79 18.91
N ARG A 124 -1.65 -1.45 18.32
CA ARG A 124 -1.57 -0.36 17.32
C ARG A 124 -2.43 -0.61 16.09
N PHE A 125 -2.47 -1.86 15.61
CA PHE A 125 -3.36 -2.22 14.52
C PHE A 125 -4.80 -1.85 14.83
N PHE A 126 -5.35 -2.29 15.97
CA PHE A 126 -6.75 -2.00 16.31
C PHE A 126 -7.00 -0.54 16.70
N SER A 127 -6.03 0.17 17.29
CA SER A 127 -6.24 1.55 17.74
C SER A 127 -5.96 2.61 16.68
N VAL A 128 -5.07 2.34 15.72
CA VAL A 128 -4.60 3.32 14.72
C VAL A 128 -4.95 2.86 13.30
N TYR A 129 -4.44 1.70 12.89
CA TYR A 129 -4.47 1.32 11.48
C TYR A 129 -5.82 0.79 11.01
N MET A 130 -6.55 0.04 11.83
CA MET A 130 -7.87 -0.48 11.48
C MET A 130 -8.91 0.65 11.33
N PRO A 131 -9.04 1.61 12.26
CA PRO A 131 -9.92 2.77 12.06
C PRO A 131 -9.52 3.60 10.84
N TRP A 132 -8.22 3.83 10.62
CA TRP A 132 -7.72 4.53 9.44
C TRP A 132 -8.09 3.78 8.14
N ALA A 133 -7.87 2.47 8.11
CA ALA A 133 -8.10 1.63 6.94
C ALA A 133 -9.58 1.61 6.55
N VAL A 134 -10.49 1.47 7.53
CA VAL A 134 -11.93 1.53 7.28
C VAL A 134 -12.36 2.91 6.83
N LYS A 135 -11.94 3.97 7.54
CA LYS A 135 -12.28 5.36 7.18
C LYS A 135 -11.86 5.67 5.74
N ASN A 136 -10.61 5.33 5.39
CA ASN A 136 -10.07 5.64 4.07
C ASN A 136 -10.65 4.71 3.01
N GLY A 137 -10.66 3.40 3.22
CA GLY A 137 -11.11 2.45 2.20
C GLY A 137 -12.57 2.64 1.79
N VAL A 138 -13.46 2.99 2.73
CA VAL A 138 -14.88 3.24 2.45
C VAL A 138 -15.12 4.60 1.80
N ARG A 139 -14.32 5.62 2.12
CA ARG A 139 -14.52 7.00 1.63
C ARG A 139 -13.72 7.31 0.37
N SER A 140 -12.66 6.56 0.10
CA SER A 140 -11.79 6.78 -1.05
C SER A 140 -12.45 6.29 -2.33
N GLN A 141 -11.99 6.84 -3.45
CA GLN A 141 -12.28 6.25 -4.75
C GLN A 141 -11.70 4.83 -4.84
N ASP A 142 -12.27 4.01 -5.73
CA ASP A 142 -11.77 2.66 -6.02
C ASP A 142 -10.33 2.70 -6.55
N ILE A 143 -9.36 2.30 -5.73
CA ILE A 143 -7.93 2.34 -6.10
C ILE A 143 -7.61 1.41 -7.27
N ILE A 144 -8.43 0.38 -7.48
CA ILE A 144 -8.29 -0.56 -8.59
C ILE A 144 -8.58 0.08 -9.96
N ASN A 145 -9.29 1.22 -9.98
CA ASN A 145 -9.60 1.96 -11.19
C ASN A 145 -8.57 3.07 -11.50
N VAL A 146 -7.49 3.18 -10.71
CA VAL A 146 -6.42 4.15 -10.95
C VAL A 146 -5.54 3.68 -12.12
N PHE A 147 -5.38 4.55 -13.11
CA PHE A 147 -4.50 4.31 -14.25
C PHE A 147 -3.09 4.81 -13.93
N TRP A 148 -2.37 4.07 -13.08
CA TRP A 148 -1.08 4.45 -12.49
C TRP A 148 -0.04 4.97 -13.49
N GLU A 149 0.02 4.36 -14.67
CA GLU A 149 0.92 4.71 -15.76
C GLU A 149 0.74 6.16 -16.23
N GLU A 150 -0.49 6.70 -16.14
CA GLU A 150 -0.83 8.10 -16.47
C GLU A 150 -0.64 9.06 -15.28
N GLN A 151 -0.45 8.53 -14.06
CA GLN A 151 -0.35 9.34 -12.84
C GLN A 151 1.10 9.64 -12.43
N LEU A 152 2.09 8.99 -13.03
CA LEU A 152 3.48 8.97 -12.55
C LEU A 152 4.11 10.37 -12.39
N GLU A 153 3.78 11.30 -13.27
CA GLU A 153 4.33 12.66 -13.25
C GLU A 153 3.54 13.64 -12.37
N ARG A 154 2.31 13.28 -11.98
CA ARG A 154 1.46 14.14 -11.16
C ARG A 154 1.99 14.26 -9.74
N ASP A 155 1.65 15.36 -9.08
CA ASP A 155 1.90 15.54 -7.65
C ASP A 155 1.15 14.46 -6.84
N VAL A 156 1.88 13.80 -5.93
CA VAL A 156 1.36 12.69 -5.13
C VAL A 156 0.31 13.14 -4.12
N ASP A 157 0.44 14.35 -3.59
CA ASP A 157 -0.52 14.90 -2.62
C ASP A 157 -1.81 15.31 -3.32
N ASP A 158 -1.73 15.80 -4.56
CA ASP A 158 -2.90 16.06 -5.39
C ASP A 158 -3.67 14.77 -5.68
N LEU A 159 -2.96 13.70 -6.06
CA LEU A 159 -3.58 12.40 -6.31
C LEU A 159 -4.24 11.84 -5.03
N ARG A 160 -3.57 11.94 -3.87
CA ARG A 160 -4.15 11.53 -2.57
C ARG A 160 -5.44 12.27 -2.27
N ARG A 161 -5.48 13.59 -2.48
CA ARG A 161 -6.67 14.41 -2.23
C ARG A 161 -7.81 14.04 -3.19
N GLU A 162 -7.51 13.82 -4.47
CA GLU A 162 -8.50 13.38 -5.46
C GLU A 162 -9.09 12.02 -5.11
N LEU A 163 -8.26 11.07 -4.70
CA LEU A 163 -8.69 9.74 -4.30
C LEU A 163 -9.35 9.71 -2.92
N GLY A 164 -9.26 10.78 -2.13
CA GLY A 164 -9.79 10.82 -0.76
C GLY A 164 -8.98 9.95 0.22
N ILE A 165 -7.67 9.83 0.00
CA ILE A 165 -6.77 8.99 0.80
C ILE A 165 -5.88 9.89 1.66
N GLU A 166 -6.04 9.78 2.97
CA GLU A 166 -5.17 10.34 3.99
C GLU A 166 -4.08 9.31 4.33
N GLN A 167 -2.84 9.75 4.54
CA GLN A 167 -1.79 8.85 5.01
C GLN A 167 -2.01 8.49 6.50
N PRO A 168 -1.79 7.23 6.90
CA PRO A 168 -1.77 6.87 8.30
C PRO A 168 -0.50 7.44 8.96
N PRO A 169 -0.46 7.49 10.30
CA PRO A 169 0.77 7.75 11.04
C PRO A 169 1.91 6.82 10.58
N ASP A 170 3.13 7.36 10.47
CA ASP A 170 4.28 6.58 10.00
C ASP A 170 4.63 5.46 11.00
N LEU A 171 4.47 4.21 10.56
CA LEU A 171 4.71 3.03 11.37
C LEU A 171 6.16 2.91 11.85
N ARG A 172 7.13 3.27 11.00
CA ARG A 172 8.55 3.17 11.36
C ARG A 172 8.88 4.19 12.44
N GLU A 173 8.35 5.40 12.34
CA GLU A 173 8.53 6.45 13.36
C GLU A 173 7.87 6.07 14.69
N ILE A 174 6.66 5.52 14.68
CA ILE A 174 6.00 5.04 15.91
C ILE A 174 6.85 3.95 16.57
N ARG A 175 7.29 2.94 15.80
CA ARG A 175 8.10 1.83 16.34
C ARG A 175 9.45 2.32 16.88
N LYS A 176 10.06 3.32 16.25
CA LYS A 176 11.30 3.95 16.72
C LYS A 176 11.08 4.63 18.07
N ARG A 177 10.04 5.46 18.19
CA ARG A 177 9.69 6.16 19.44
C ARG A 177 9.42 5.19 20.59
N GLU A 178 8.62 4.15 20.35
CA GLU A 178 8.34 3.12 21.37
C GLU A 178 9.61 2.38 21.84
N LYS A 179 10.56 2.15 20.92
CA LYS A 179 11.83 1.49 21.25
C LYS A 179 12.72 2.41 22.10
N GLU A 180 12.79 3.68 21.75
CA GLU A 180 13.53 4.69 22.50
C GLU A 180 12.95 4.90 23.90
N GLU A 181 11.63 4.96 24.02
CA GLU A 181 10.93 5.07 25.30
C GLU A 181 11.20 3.85 26.20
N LYS A 182 11.09 2.63 25.66
CA LYS A 182 11.44 1.41 26.41
C LYS A 182 12.88 1.40 26.87
N LYS A 183 13.81 1.90 26.04
CA LYS A 183 15.22 2.02 26.40
C LYS A 183 15.40 3.02 27.55
N ARG A 184 14.79 4.20 27.48
CA ARG A 184 14.81 5.22 28.54
C ARG A 184 14.25 4.68 29.86
N LEU A 185 13.09 4.03 29.82
CA LEU A 185 12.45 3.44 30.99
C LEU A 185 13.32 2.34 31.63
N LYS A 186 14.01 1.54 30.81
CA LYS A 186 14.96 0.54 31.30
C LYS A 186 16.15 1.21 31.99
N GLU A 187 16.73 2.24 31.38
CA GLU A 187 17.86 2.99 31.95
C GLU A 187 17.47 3.72 33.25
N MET A 188 16.25 4.25 33.37
CA MET A 188 15.76 4.85 34.62
C MET A 188 15.66 3.80 35.74
N ARG A 189 15.05 2.65 35.45
CA ARG A 189 14.95 1.53 36.39
C ARG A 189 16.32 0.99 36.82
N GLU A 190 17.28 0.92 35.91
CA GLU A 190 18.66 0.50 36.21
C GLU A 190 19.42 1.53 37.05
N LYS A 191 19.07 2.82 36.93
CA LYS A 191 19.65 3.92 37.72
C LYS A 191 18.95 4.12 39.08
N GLY A 192 17.94 3.32 39.42
CA GLY A 192 17.22 3.44 40.69
C GLY A 192 16.35 4.71 40.81
N MET A 193 16.01 5.32 39.67
CA MET A 193 15.04 6.42 39.56
C MET A 193 13.67 5.88 39.14
#